data_AF-A0A8T1VQZ8-F1
#
_entry.id   AF-A0A8T1VQZ8-F1
#
_cell.length_a   1.000
_cell.length_b   1.000
_cell.length_c   1.000
_cell.angle_alpha   90.00
_cell.angle_beta   90.00
_cell.angle_gamma   90.00
#
_symmetry.space_group_name_H-M   'P 1'
#
loop_
_entity.id
_entity.type
_entity.pdbx_description
1 polymer ?
#
loop_
_entity_poly.entity_id
_entity_poly.type
_entity_poly.pdbx_seq_one_letter_code
_entity_poly.pdbx_strand_id
1 'polypeptide(L)'
;MAKEGLHGVFGKAKPLRGKLVKASDRLEDDAQAMEARLLQLRVTMLEEKKKRDAELPPKHAGNRWRSAREDRGSVRQYARDVQQKKASKKQNKKDASESSRPSSGAKKSKAAKTSSRPKLAILSPATVEQWTMPQVLEWLAAIGLEEFQSGFEFHQVTGKMLLRVAPEGYEKLGVFKLSARNRLHAEMEQIRAQQVKQVREGQAEAAEIIDPTLRDAQPVPEMPSPPSKLAAKTHWSHMAPLSESAVASGDGQVPVNLADNEFDEGASHASFMKALLEWRENDSKELAAKSNQEEEEEEEEWVNPMFSGGSAEDQETEKSGGALLEGTYSEEQAQKSFQEALLAWRNGGDAKTSGASTGSRSTVPVEQADSGCTPGERQSCWQCYRVVQAEDLVRDEQTNKSFCRPSCQEAYREQYARFYEHQASS
;
A
#
# COMPACT_ATOMS: atom_id res chain seq x y z
N MET A 1 1.71 -68.12 -72.04
CA MET A 1 0.79 -67.14 -71.42
C MET A 1 1.64 -65.99 -70.90
N ALA A 2 1.82 -64.96 -71.74
CA ALA A 2 1.25 -63.62 -71.60
C ALA A 2 1.91 -62.81 -70.47
N LYS A 3 2.91 -61.99 -70.85
CA LYS A 3 3.50 -60.92 -70.04
C LYS A 3 2.75 -59.63 -70.39
N GLU A 4 2.00 -59.07 -69.44
CA GLU A 4 1.35 -57.78 -69.59
C GLU A 4 2.35 -56.65 -69.28
N GLY A 5 2.61 -55.83 -70.29
CA GLY A 5 3.46 -54.65 -70.19
C GLY A 5 2.66 -53.43 -69.75
N LEU A 6 3.03 -52.83 -68.63
CA LEU A 6 2.55 -51.54 -68.15
C LEU A 6 2.98 -50.43 -69.12
N HIS A 7 2.06 -49.99 -69.98
CA HIS A 7 2.18 -48.79 -70.79
C HIS A 7 2.16 -47.55 -69.86
N GLY A 8 3.35 -47.05 -69.52
CA GLY A 8 3.53 -45.76 -68.86
C GLY A 8 3.16 -44.61 -69.79
N VAL A 9 1.96 -44.06 -69.63
CA VAL A 9 1.53 -42.82 -70.26
C VAL A 9 2.26 -41.66 -69.57
N PHE A 10 3.45 -41.32 -70.09
CA PHE A 10 4.14 -40.08 -69.73
C PHE A 10 3.28 -38.89 -70.18
N GLY A 11 2.57 -38.28 -69.23
CA GLY A 11 1.75 -37.09 -69.45
C GLY A 11 2.58 -35.96 -70.05
N LYS A 12 2.02 -35.32 -71.08
CA LYS A 12 2.60 -34.15 -71.76
C LYS A 12 3.00 -33.09 -70.72
N ALA A 13 4.25 -32.63 -70.79
CA ALA A 13 4.79 -31.61 -69.90
C ALA A 13 3.88 -30.36 -69.92
N LYS A 14 3.27 -30.04 -68.77
CA LYS A 14 2.55 -28.79 -68.58
C LYS A 14 3.54 -27.64 -68.79
N PRO A 15 3.26 -26.67 -69.69
CA PRO A 15 4.12 -25.52 -69.85
C PRO A 15 4.11 -24.73 -68.54
N LEU A 16 5.26 -24.68 -67.86
CA LEU A 16 5.50 -23.86 -66.68
C LEU A 16 5.55 -22.39 -67.11
N ARG A 17 4.39 -21.84 -67.47
CA ARG A 17 4.20 -20.40 -67.73
C ARG A 17 3.95 -19.68 -66.40
N GLY A 18 4.88 -19.87 -65.45
CA GLY A 18 4.93 -19.09 -64.23
C GLY A 18 5.50 -17.73 -64.58
N LYS A 19 4.65 -16.71 -64.69
CA LYS A 19 5.11 -15.32 -64.69
C LYS A 19 5.97 -15.15 -63.43
N LEU A 20 7.23 -14.77 -63.61
CA LEU A 20 8.08 -14.27 -62.52
C LEU A 20 7.39 -13.04 -61.95
N VAL A 21 6.49 -13.24 -61.01
CA VAL A 21 6.06 -12.20 -60.07
C VAL A 21 7.36 -11.74 -59.43
N LYS A 22 7.69 -10.46 -59.60
CA LYS A 22 8.94 -9.92 -59.09
C LYS A 22 8.91 -10.17 -57.59
N ALA A 23 10.01 -10.67 -57.02
CA ALA A 23 10.09 -10.89 -55.57
C ALA A 23 9.70 -9.63 -54.77
N SER A 24 9.90 -8.45 -55.37
CA SER A 24 9.41 -7.15 -54.89
C SER A 24 7.90 -7.10 -54.65
N ASP A 25 7.09 -7.61 -55.58
CA ASP A 25 5.62 -7.51 -55.49
C ASP A 25 5.11 -8.39 -54.34
N ARG A 26 5.74 -9.56 -54.10
CA ARG A 26 5.41 -10.43 -52.96
C ARG A 26 5.75 -9.79 -51.61
N LEU A 27 6.88 -9.08 -51.53
CA LEU A 27 7.27 -8.38 -50.32
C LEU A 27 6.36 -7.19 -50.02
N GLU A 28 5.87 -6.51 -51.06
CA GLU A 28 4.89 -5.42 -50.92
C GLU A 28 3.53 -5.96 -50.44
N ASP A 29 3.05 -7.05 -51.01
CA ASP A 29 1.83 -7.73 -50.55
C ASP A 29 1.92 -8.18 -49.09
N ASP A 30 3.06 -8.76 -48.69
CA ASP A 30 3.31 -9.19 -47.31
C ASP A 30 3.37 -7.99 -46.34
N ALA A 31 3.97 -6.87 -46.77
CA ALA A 31 4.01 -5.64 -45.98
C ALA A 31 2.59 -5.06 -45.77
N GLN A 32 1.79 -4.98 -46.83
CA GLN A 32 0.40 -4.53 -46.75
C GLN A 32 -0.44 -5.44 -45.85
N ALA A 33 -0.22 -6.76 -45.89
CA ALA A 33 -0.90 -7.71 -45.02
C ALA A 33 -0.53 -7.51 -43.54
N MET A 34 0.72 -7.18 -43.23
CA MET A 34 1.14 -6.86 -41.86
C MET A 34 0.53 -5.54 -41.36
N GLU A 35 0.48 -4.52 -42.22
CA GLU A 35 -0.18 -3.24 -41.88
C GLU A 35 -1.67 -3.42 -41.60
N ALA A 36 -2.36 -4.21 -42.42
CA ALA A 36 -3.77 -4.53 -42.22
C ALA A 36 -4.02 -5.25 -40.88
N ARG A 37 -3.14 -6.21 -40.51
CA ARG A 37 -3.21 -6.90 -39.21
C ARG A 37 -2.99 -5.94 -38.03
N LEU A 38 -2.05 -5.00 -38.16
CA LEU A 38 -1.81 -3.99 -37.10
C LEU A 38 -3.00 -3.03 -36.94
N LEU A 39 -3.64 -2.61 -38.03
CA LEU A 39 -4.85 -1.80 -37.97
C LEU A 39 -6.00 -2.57 -37.31
N GLN A 40 -6.19 -3.84 -37.66
CA GLN A 40 -7.20 -4.69 -37.04
C GLN A 40 -6.96 -4.84 -35.53
N LEU A 41 -5.71 -5.07 -35.11
CA LEU A 41 -5.35 -5.17 -33.69
C LEU A 41 -5.63 -3.88 -32.91
N ARG A 42 -5.36 -2.71 -33.52
CA ARG A 42 -5.68 -1.41 -32.91
C ARG A 42 -7.19 -1.23 -32.73
N VAL A 43 -7.98 -1.63 -33.72
CA VAL A 43 -9.45 -1.58 -33.64
C VAL A 43 -9.97 -2.49 -32.54
N THR A 44 -9.51 -3.75 -32.48
CA THR A 44 -9.94 -4.70 -31.44
C THR A 44 -9.58 -4.23 -30.04
N MET A 45 -8.39 -3.66 -29.85
CA MET A 45 -7.98 -3.08 -28.56
C MET A 45 -8.86 -1.90 -28.13
N LEU A 46 -9.26 -1.04 -29.07
CA LEU A 46 -10.15 0.08 -28.78
C LEU A 46 -11.57 -0.37 -28.46
N GLU A 47 -12.08 -1.39 -29.15
CA GLU A 47 -13.38 -1.98 -28.86
C GLU A 47 -13.40 -2.67 -27.50
N GLU A 48 -12.37 -3.44 -27.16
CA GLU A 48 -12.25 -4.09 -25.86
C GLU A 48 -12.13 -3.05 -24.74
N LYS A 49 -11.35 -1.99 -24.92
CA LYS A 49 -11.28 -0.87 -23.97
C LYS A 49 -12.65 -0.24 -23.75
N LYS A 50 -13.38 0.07 -24.82
CA LYS A 50 -14.77 0.59 -24.74
C LYS A 50 -15.70 -0.39 -24.03
N LYS A 51 -15.54 -1.69 -24.26
CA LYS A 51 -16.34 -2.74 -23.61
C LYS A 51 -16.06 -2.78 -22.11
N ARG A 52 -14.79 -2.78 -21.68
CA ARG A 52 -14.43 -2.70 -20.26
C ARG A 52 -14.96 -1.42 -19.61
N ASP A 53 -14.89 -0.29 -20.30
CA ASP A 53 -15.40 0.98 -19.80
C ASP A 53 -16.94 0.99 -19.68
N ALA A 54 -17.66 0.28 -20.56
CA ALA A 54 -19.11 0.15 -20.53
C ALA A 54 -19.62 -0.87 -19.49
N GLU A 55 -18.90 -1.96 -19.27
CA GLU A 55 -19.23 -3.01 -18.30
C GLU A 55 -18.96 -2.60 -16.85
N LEU A 56 -18.12 -1.58 -16.63
CA LEU A 56 -17.83 -1.05 -15.31
C LEU A 56 -19.09 -0.40 -14.70
N PRO A 57 -19.61 -0.89 -13.56
CA PRO A 57 -20.82 -0.37 -12.95
C PRO A 57 -20.69 1.12 -12.64
N PRO A 58 -21.65 1.99 -13.01
CA PRO A 58 -21.59 3.44 -12.81
C PRO A 58 -21.58 3.88 -11.32
N LYS A 59 -21.61 2.93 -10.39
CA LYS A 59 -21.78 3.17 -8.95
C LYS A 59 -20.49 3.14 -8.12
N HIS A 60 -19.33 2.86 -8.72
CA HIS A 60 -18.03 2.86 -8.02
C HIS A 60 -17.16 4.06 -8.41
N ALA A 61 -17.74 5.26 -8.38
CA ALA A 61 -17.02 6.53 -8.46
C ALA A 61 -16.33 6.93 -7.12
N GLY A 62 -16.01 5.95 -6.29
CA GLY A 62 -15.23 6.12 -5.06
C GLY A 62 -13.74 5.92 -5.35
N ASN A 63 -13.00 7.02 -5.38
CA ASN A 63 -11.55 7.09 -5.15
C ASN A 63 -10.61 6.19 -5.99
N ARG A 64 -10.98 5.81 -7.22
CA ARG A 64 -9.98 5.39 -8.20
C ARG A 64 -9.14 6.61 -8.57
N TRP A 65 -7.82 6.50 -8.42
CA TRP A 65 -6.83 7.56 -8.60
C TRP A 65 -7.14 8.42 -9.83
N ARG A 66 -7.52 9.68 -9.59
CA ARG A 66 -7.93 10.62 -10.64
C ARG A 66 -6.77 11.08 -11.53
N SER A 67 -5.55 10.58 -11.30
CA SER A 67 -4.31 10.91 -12.03
C SER A 67 -4.08 10.06 -13.28
N ALA A 68 -4.73 8.90 -13.43
CA ALA A 68 -4.50 7.99 -14.57
C ALA A 68 -5.56 8.11 -15.69
N ARG A 69 -6.41 9.14 -15.69
CA ARG A 69 -7.29 9.41 -16.83
C ARG A 69 -6.50 10.14 -17.91
N GLU A 70 -6.25 9.45 -19.03
CA GLU A 70 -5.64 10.02 -20.25
C GLU A 70 -6.39 11.28 -20.75
N ASP A 71 -7.67 11.39 -20.41
CA ASP A 71 -8.55 12.52 -20.74
C ASP A 71 -8.25 13.81 -19.95
N ARG A 72 -7.38 13.78 -18.93
CA ARG A 72 -6.98 15.00 -18.21
C ARG A 72 -5.79 15.73 -18.82
N GLY A 73 -5.39 15.33 -20.01
CA GLY A 73 -4.45 16.10 -20.81
C GLY A 73 -3.02 15.97 -20.31
N SER A 74 -2.10 16.10 -21.26
CA SER A 74 -0.66 16.21 -21.00
C SER A 74 -0.39 17.23 -19.90
N VAL A 75 0.66 17.05 -19.09
CA VAL A 75 1.11 17.96 -18.02
C VAL A 75 1.11 19.45 -18.45
N ARG A 76 1.28 19.75 -19.74
CA ARG A 76 1.17 21.11 -20.29
C ARG A 76 -0.25 21.72 -20.24
N GLN A 77 -1.31 20.92 -20.31
CA GLN A 77 -2.69 21.37 -20.14
C GLN A 77 -3.02 21.69 -18.68
N TYR A 78 -2.41 21.00 -17.71
CA TYR A 78 -2.59 21.32 -16.29
C TYR A 78 -2.14 22.75 -15.97
N ALA A 79 -1.03 23.21 -16.54
CA ALA A 79 -0.57 24.59 -16.39
C ALA A 79 -1.59 25.61 -16.95
N ARG A 80 -2.20 25.32 -18.11
CA ARG A 80 -3.27 26.16 -18.67
C ARG A 80 -4.54 26.15 -17.83
N ASP A 81 -4.96 24.98 -17.34
CA ASP A 81 -6.13 24.86 -16.47
C ASP A 81 -5.94 25.62 -15.15
N VAL A 82 -4.74 25.59 -14.55
CA VAL A 82 -4.44 26.35 -13.34
C VAL A 82 -4.47 27.86 -13.60
N GLN A 83 -3.95 28.32 -14.75
CA GLN A 83 -4.03 29.73 -15.15
C GLN A 83 -5.49 30.17 -15.41
N GLN A 84 -6.27 29.36 -16.12
CA GLN A 84 -7.70 29.64 -16.37
C GLN A 84 -8.53 29.62 -15.09
N LYS A 85 -8.21 28.73 -14.14
CA LYS A 85 -8.87 28.66 -12.83
C LYS A 85 -8.54 29.86 -11.94
N LYS A 86 -7.31 30.39 -12.03
CA LYS A 86 -6.94 31.66 -11.37
C LYS A 86 -7.66 32.86 -12.00
N ALA A 87 -7.80 32.89 -13.32
CA ALA A 87 -8.51 33.97 -14.03
C ALA A 87 -10.01 34.00 -13.70
N SER A 88 -10.69 32.84 -13.76
CA SER A 88 -12.12 32.72 -13.44
C SER A 88 -12.44 33.04 -11.97
N LYS A 89 -11.55 32.70 -11.04
CA LYS A 89 -11.71 33.05 -9.61
C LYS A 89 -11.56 34.56 -9.36
N LYS A 90 -10.80 35.28 -10.21
CA LYS A 90 -10.65 36.74 -10.13
C LYS A 90 -11.88 37.48 -10.69
N GLN A 91 -12.56 36.91 -11.70
CA GLN A 91 -13.83 37.45 -12.21
C GLN A 91 -14.98 37.26 -11.20
N ASN A 92 -15.14 36.05 -10.63
CA ASN A 92 -16.21 35.81 -9.64
C ASN A 92 -16.05 36.61 -8.33
N LYS A 93 -14.85 37.12 -8.00
CA LYS A 93 -14.65 37.99 -6.84
C LYS A 93 -15.00 39.45 -7.13
N LYS A 94 -15.05 39.88 -8.39
CA LYS A 94 -15.39 41.25 -8.78
C LYS A 94 -16.91 41.46 -8.90
N ASP A 95 -17.66 40.41 -9.24
CA ASP A 95 -19.13 40.50 -9.38
C ASP A 95 -19.88 40.26 -8.06
N ALA A 96 -19.18 39.88 -6.97
CA ALA A 96 -19.78 39.63 -5.66
C ALA A 96 -19.83 40.88 -4.75
N SER A 97 -19.24 42.01 -5.14
CA SER A 97 -19.26 43.24 -4.31
C SER A 97 -20.33 44.25 -4.69
N GLU A 98 -21.22 43.95 -5.65
CA GLU A 98 -22.17 44.94 -6.15
C GLU A 98 -23.51 44.30 -6.54
N SER A 99 -24.22 43.70 -5.59
CA SER A 99 -25.69 43.55 -5.65
C SER A 99 -26.23 42.85 -4.40
N SER A 100 -26.50 43.63 -3.37
CA SER A 100 -27.37 43.23 -2.25
C SER A 100 -28.85 43.41 -2.65
N ARG A 101 -29.55 42.30 -2.96
CA ARG A 101 -31.02 42.19 -2.83
C ARG A 101 -31.46 40.72 -2.76
N PRO A 102 -32.39 40.35 -1.86
CA PRO A 102 -32.83 38.97 -1.68
C PRO A 102 -34.01 38.66 -2.61
N SER A 103 -33.89 37.60 -3.41
CA SER A 103 -35.01 37.02 -4.16
C SER A 103 -35.06 35.52 -3.88
N SER A 104 -36.13 35.13 -3.21
CA SER A 104 -36.61 33.77 -3.03
C SER A 104 -36.74 33.05 -4.37
N GLY A 105 -36.22 31.82 -4.44
CA GLY A 105 -36.26 31.03 -5.66
C GLY A 105 -35.88 29.58 -5.40
N ALA A 106 -36.86 28.81 -4.94
CA ALA A 106 -36.78 27.38 -4.72
C ALA A 106 -36.31 26.63 -5.99
N LYS A 107 -35.22 25.86 -5.86
CA LYS A 107 -34.90 24.78 -6.80
C LYS A 107 -34.54 23.51 -6.03
N LYS A 108 -35.40 22.50 -6.21
CA LYS A 108 -35.26 21.10 -5.78
C LYS A 108 -33.90 20.53 -6.20
N SER A 109 -33.00 20.33 -5.25
CA SER A 109 -31.86 19.43 -5.41
C SER A 109 -32.29 18.01 -5.01
N LYS A 110 -32.12 17.07 -5.94
CA LYS A 110 -32.25 15.63 -5.71
C LYS A 110 -31.27 15.21 -4.62
N ALA A 111 -31.80 14.60 -3.56
CA ALA A 111 -31.04 14.03 -2.46
C ALA A 111 -30.11 12.92 -2.96
N ALA A 112 -28.83 13.25 -3.12
CA ALA A 112 -27.77 12.25 -3.04
C ALA A 112 -27.67 11.84 -1.57
N LYS A 113 -28.05 10.59 -1.28
CA LYS A 113 -27.95 9.96 0.04
C LYS A 113 -26.47 9.75 0.37
N THR A 114 -25.76 10.83 0.68
CA THR A 114 -24.47 10.76 1.34
C THR A 114 -24.74 10.22 2.72
N SER A 115 -24.36 8.96 2.95
CA SER A 115 -24.28 8.35 4.26
C SER A 115 -23.57 9.32 5.19
N SER A 116 -24.34 10.02 6.02
CA SER A 116 -23.84 10.85 7.12
C SER A 116 -23.30 9.88 8.15
N ARG A 117 -22.11 9.34 7.86
CA ARG A 117 -21.30 8.67 8.86
C ARG A 117 -21.22 9.67 10.02
N PRO A 118 -21.60 9.29 11.25
CA PRO A 118 -21.53 10.20 12.38
C PRO A 118 -20.11 10.73 12.38
N LYS A 119 -20.00 12.05 12.21
CA LYS A 119 -18.74 12.76 12.30
C LYS A 119 -18.36 12.61 13.76
N LEU A 120 -17.69 11.50 14.09
CA LEU A 120 -17.14 11.26 15.41
C LEU A 120 -16.40 12.54 15.74
N ALA A 121 -16.93 13.25 16.73
CA ALA A 121 -16.44 14.55 17.14
C ALA A 121 -14.94 14.37 17.34
N ILE A 122 -14.19 15.10 16.51
CA ILE A 122 -12.75 14.96 16.32
C ILE A 122 -12.10 14.84 17.69
N LEU A 123 -11.75 13.61 18.06
CA LEU A 123 -11.18 13.29 19.36
C LEU A 123 -9.77 13.88 19.33
N SER A 124 -9.52 14.89 20.16
CA SER A 124 -8.23 15.57 20.17
C SER A 124 -7.14 14.54 20.43
N PRO A 125 -5.97 14.64 19.82
CA PRO A 125 -5.08 13.48 19.86
C PRO A 125 -4.38 13.27 21.21
N ALA A 126 -4.41 14.27 22.10
CA ALA A 126 -4.08 14.10 23.51
C ALA A 126 -5.00 13.05 24.18
N THR A 127 -6.24 12.93 23.70
CA THR A 127 -7.13 11.83 24.11
C THR A 127 -6.72 10.50 23.49
N VAL A 128 -6.12 10.48 22.29
CA VAL A 128 -5.70 9.24 21.62
C VAL A 128 -4.63 8.51 22.41
N GLU A 129 -3.66 9.22 23.02
CA GLU A 129 -2.66 8.54 23.86
C GLU A 129 -3.29 7.81 25.06
N GLN A 130 -4.42 8.33 25.55
CA GLN A 130 -5.18 7.76 26.67
C GLN A 130 -6.24 6.74 26.23
N TRP A 131 -6.34 6.42 24.94
CA TRP A 131 -7.32 5.44 24.48
C TRP A 131 -7.02 4.05 25.04
N THR A 132 -8.03 3.52 25.71
CA THR A 132 -8.11 2.12 26.10
C THR A 132 -8.32 1.24 24.86
N MET A 133 -8.00 -0.05 24.99
CA MET A 133 -8.20 -1.02 23.91
C MET A 133 -9.63 -0.98 23.32
N PRO A 134 -10.73 -0.95 24.09
CA PRO A 134 -12.09 -0.87 23.53
C PRO A 134 -12.32 0.38 22.66
N GLN A 135 -11.74 1.53 23.03
CA GLN A 135 -11.85 2.77 22.25
C GLN A 135 -11.09 2.68 20.92
N VAL A 136 -9.94 1.98 20.90
CA VAL A 136 -9.21 1.69 19.65
C VAL A 136 -10.05 0.79 18.74
N LEU A 137 -10.73 -0.22 19.29
CA LEU A 137 -11.62 -1.10 18.53
C LEU A 137 -12.85 -0.36 17.97
N GLU A 138 -13.45 0.54 18.77
CA GLU A 138 -14.55 1.41 18.33
C GLU A 138 -14.10 2.34 17.20
N TRP A 139 -12.92 2.94 17.33
CA TRP A 139 -12.32 3.76 16.27
C TRP A 139 -12.06 2.95 14.99
N LEU A 140 -11.54 1.71 15.10
CA LEU A 140 -11.36 0.80 13.96
C LEU A 140 -12.68 0.52 13.22
N ALA A 141 -13.77 0.25 13.94
CA ALA A 141 -15.10 0.11 13.34
C ALA A 141 -15.56 1.43 12.68
N ALA A 142 -15.31 2.56 13.34
CA ALA A 142 -15.68 3.86 12.82
C ALA A 142 -14.89 4.29 11.58
N ILE A 143 -13.67 3.79 11.36
CA ILE A 143 -12.97 3.94 10.09
C ILE A 143 -13.36 2.83 9.10
N GLY A 144 -14.02 1.75 9.53
CA GLY A 144 -14.53 0.67 8.67
C GLY A 144 -13.47 -0.39 8.40
N LEU A 145 -12.66 -0.66 9.42
CA LEU A 145 -11.63 -1.69 9.48
C LEU A 145 -11.94 -2.68 10.62
N GLU A 146 -13.23 -2.91 10.90
CA GLU A 146 -13.69 -3.83 11.95
C GLU A 146 -13.18 -5.27 11.76
N GLU A 147 -12.90 -5.68 10.52
CA GLU A 147 -12.37 -7.01 10.19
C GLU A 147 -10.99 -7.30 10.83
N PHE A 148 -10.25 -6.26 11.24
CA PHE A 148 -8.95 -6.40 11.88
C PHE A 148 -9.00 -6.24 13.41
N GLN A 149 -10.19 -6.10 14.02
CA GLN A 149 -10.33 -5.90 15.48
C GLN A 149 -9.69 -7.02 16.31
N SER A 150 -9.82 -8.27 15.87
CA SER A 150 -9.26 -9.43 16.60
C SER A 150 -7.74 -9.36 16.74
N GLY A 151 -7.02 -8.88 15.72
CA GLY A 151 -5.58 -8.68 15.79
C GLY A 151 -5.19 -7.59 16.78
N PHE A 152 -5.90 -6.46 16.76
CA PHE A 152 -5.67 -5.37 17.72
C PHE A 152 -6.03 -5.74 19.16
N GLU A 153 -7.08 -6.53 19.35
CA GLU A 153 -7.50 -7.06 20.65
C GLU A 153 -6.49 -8.08 21.18
N PHE A 154 -6.05 -9.03 20.33
CA PHE A 154 -5.06 -10.04 20.69
C PHE A 154 -3.72 -9.41 21.14
N HIS A 155 -3.28 -8.36 20.45
CA HIS A 155 -2.07 -7.61 20.82
C HIS A 155 -2.30 -6.51 21.87
N GLN A 156 -3.52 -6.40 22.42
CA GLN A 156 -3.92 -5.39 23.41
C GLN A 156 -3.47 -3.97 23.02
N VAL A 157 -3.67 -3.60 21.75
CA VAL A 157 -3.19 -2.34 21.20
C VAL A 157 -3.95 -1.18 21.85
N THR A 158 -3.27 -0.47 22.74
CA THR A 158 -3.74 0.79 23.32
C THR A 158 -3.44 1.97 22.40
N GLY A 159 -4.06 3.13 22.62
CA GLY A 159 -3.84 4.31 21.78
C GLY A 159 -2.38 4.81 21.79
N LYS A 160 -1.67 4.65 22.91
CA LYS A 160 -0.22 4.91 22.99
C LYS A 160 0.60 3.97 22.10
N MET A 161 0.25 2.69 22.04
CA MET A 161 0.88 1.74 21.11
C MET A 161 0.54 2.11 19.67
N LEU A 162 -0.74 2.40 19.38
CA LEU A 162 -1.21 2.77 18.06
C LEU A 162 -0.45 3.95 17.45
N LEU A 163 -0.12 4.98 18.26
CA LEU A 163 0.68 6.13 17.85
C LEU A 163 2.15 5.79 17.51
N ARG A 164 2.68 4.69 18.06
CA ARG A 164 4.08 4.24 17.91
C ARG A 164 4.25 3.14 16.85
N VAL A 165 3.16 2.50 16.41
CA VAL A 165 3.22 1.43 15.42
C VAL A 165 3.67 2.01 14.08
N ALA A 166 4.80 1.51 13.59
CA ALA A 166 5.32 1.79 12.26
C ALA A 166 4.46 1.10 11.19
N PRO A 167 4.48 1.56 9.92
CA PRO A 167 3.70 0.95 8.82
C PRO A 167 3.91 -0.57 8.67
N GLU A 168 5.12 -1.05 8.95
CA GLU A 168 5.52 -2.46 8.89
C GLU A 168 4.92 -3.26 10.05
N GLY A 169 4.70 -2.59 11.19
CA GLY A 169 4.09 -3.19 12.39
C GLY A 169 2.62 -3.58 12.21
N TYR A 170 1.91 -2.98 11.24
CA TYR A 170 0.51 -3.33 10.98
C TYR A 170 0.33 -4.76 10.44
N GLU A 171 1.32 -5.31 9.74
CA GLU A 171 1.28 -6.72 9.30
C GLU A 171 1.33 -7.67 10.49
N LYS A 172 2.14 -7.34 11.52
CA LYS A 172 2.21 -8.12 12.76
C LYS A 172 0.88 -8.11 13.52
N LEU A 173 0.08 -7.05 13.36
CA LEU A 173 -1.27 -6.94 13.90
C LEU A 173 -2.35 -7.62 13.03
N GLY A 174 -1.96 -8.34 11.98
CA GLY A 174 -2.87 -9.06 11.08
C GLY A 174 -3.46 -8.22 9.94
N VAL A 175 -2.99 -6.97 9.74
CA VAL A 175 -3.45 -6.10 8.66
C VAL A 175 -2.63 -6.32 7.39
N PHE A 176 -2.86 -7.44 6.71
CA PHE A 176 -2.09 -7.78 5.50
C PHE A 176 -2.49 -6.96 4.27
N LYS A 177 -3.76 -6.53 4.19
CA LYS A 177 -4.27 -5.77 3.04
C LYS A 177 -3.61 -4.39 2.96
N LEU A 178 -2.89 -4.13 1.87
CA LEU A 178 -2.21 -2.84 1.64
C LEU A 178 -3.16 -1.63 1.70
N SER A 179 -4.38 -1.78 1.18
CA SER A 179 -5.41 -0.72 1.23
C SER A 179 -5.82 -0.37 2.67
N ALA A 180 -5.93 -1.37 3.55
CA ALA A 180 -6.26 -1.18 4.96
C ALA A 180 -5.09 -0.52 5.73
N ARG A 181 -3.86 -0.96 5.48
CA ARG A 181 -2.65 -0.34 6.05
C ARG A 181 -2.52 1.13 5.67
N ASN A 182 -2.67 1.44 4.38
CA ASN A 182 -2.62 2.83 3.90
C ASN A 182 -3.71 3.70 4.54
N ARG A 183 -4.90 3.13 4.76
CA ARG A 183 -6.00 3.82 5.44
C ARG A 183 -5.69 4.09 6.91
N LEU A 184 -5.19 3.09 7.64
CA LEU A 184 -4.73 3.27 9.03
C LEU A 184 -3.68 4.37 9.12
N HIS A 185 -2.66 4.30 8.27
CA HIS A 185 -1.59 5.29 8.24
C HIS A 185 -2.13 6.70 7.97
N ALA A 186 -3.03 6.85 6.99
CA ALA A 186 -3.62 8.16 6.67
C ALA A 186 -4.46 8.73 7.82
N GLU A 187 -5.27 7.92 8.50
CA GLU A 187 -6.06 8.36 9.66
C GLU A 187 -5.15 8.70 10.85
N MET A 188 -4.08 7.93 11.08
CA MET A 188 -3.08 8.22 12.12
C MET A 188 -2.30 9.51 11.84
N GLU A 189 -1.91 9.75 10.58
CA GLU A 189 -1.31 11.02 10.15
C GLU A 189 -2.28 12.20 10.35
N GLN A 190 -3.56 12.01 10.03
CA GLN A 190 -4.58 13.04 10.25
C GLN A 190 -4.72 13.37 11.75
N ILE A 191 -4.72 12.35 12.61
CA ILE A 191 -4.70 12.51 14.07
C ILE A 191 -3.43 13.27 14.51
N ARG A 192 -2.24 12.91 14.01
CA ARG A 192 -0.98 13.60 14.33
C ARG A 192 -0.98 15.06 13.88
N ALA A 193 -1.45 15.35 12.66
CA ALA A 193 -1.52 16.71 12.13
C ALA A 193 -2.43 17.62 12.97
N GLN A 194 -3.52 17.07 13.52
CA GLN A 194 -4.41 17.80 14.42
C GLN A 194 -3.75 18.14 15.77
N GLN A 195 -2.75 17.36 16.23
CA GLN A 195 -1.98 17.70 17.45
C GLN A 195 -1.23 19.00 17.27
N VAL A 196 -0.47 19.06 16.18
CA VAL A 196 0.39 20.21 15.88
C VAL A 196 -0.45 21.46 15.76
N LYS A 197 -1.67 21.34 15.20
CA LYS A 197 -2.60 22.47 15.10
C LYS A 197 -3.11 22.93 16.46
N GLN A 198 -3.54 22.02 17.34
CA GLN A 198 -4.05 22.40 18.67
C GLN A 198 -2.98 23.00 19.57
N VAL A 199 -1.74 22.50 19.52
CA VAL A 199 -0.63 23.08 20.30
C VAL A 199 -0.37 24.54 19.88
N ARG A 200 -0.45 24.83 18.58
CA ARG A 200 -0.27 26.20 18.05
C ARG A 200 -1.42 27.14 18.42
N GLU A 201 -2.67 26.68 18.33
CA GLU A 201 -3.84 27.50 18.67
C GLU A 201 -3.91 27.76 20.20
N GLY A 202 -3.62 26.74 21.02
CA GLY A 202 -3.62 26.89 22.48
C GLY A 202 -2.49 27.77 23.03
N GLN A 203 -1.33 27.85 22.36
CA GLN A 203 -0.26 28.78 22.73
C GLN A 203 -0.55 30.23 22.30
N ALA A 204 -1.28 30.44 21.21
CA ALA A 204 -1.64 31.79 20.75
C ALA A 204 -2.73 32.42 21.63
N GLU A 205 -3.73 31.64 22.05
CA GLU A 205 -4.87 32.16 22.83
C GLU A 205 -4.50 32.51 24.29
N ALA A 206 -3.50 31.84 24.88
CA ALA A 206 -3.04 32.14 26.24
C ALA A 206 -2.14 33.39 26.34
N ALA A 207 -1.69 33.95 25.20
CA ALA A 207 -0.76 35.09 25.17
C ALA A 207 -1.45 36.47 24.97
N GLU A 208 -2.75 36.51 24.65
CA GLU A 208 -3.45 37.78 24.31
C GLU A 208 -4.42 38.31 25.40
N ILE A 209 -4.39 37.78 26.63
CA ILE A 209 -5.20 38.28 27.77
C ILE A 209 -4.32 39.00 28.81
N ILE A 210 -3.37 39.83 28.37
CA ILE A 210 -2.79 40.88 29.21
C ILE A 210 -2.99 42.20 28.47
N ASP A 211 -4.04 42.90 28.88
CA ASP A 211 -4.39 44.24 28.43
C ASP A 211 -3.21 45.22 28.65
N PRO A 212 -2.61 45.78 27.59
CA PRO A 212 -1.45 46.68 27.69
C PRO A 212 -1.80 48.08 28.24
N THR A 213 -3.06 48.36 28.63
CA THR A 213 -3.47 49.70 29.08
C THR A 213 -3.44 49.94 30.60
N LEU A 214 -3.04 48.96 31.42
CA LEU A 214 -3.02 49.08 32.90
C LEU A 214 -1.62 49.22 33.54
N ARG A 215 -0.71 49.98 32.91
CA ARG A 215 0.56 50.38 33.56
C ARG A 215 0.75 51.90 33.54
N ASP A 216 0.04 52.58 34.44
CA ASP A 216 0.45 53.89 34.93
C ASP A 216 -0.11 54.11 36.36
N ALA A 217 0.75 53.94 37.38
CA ALA A 217 0.66 54.63 38.67
C ALA A 217 1.89 54.35 39.55
N GLN A 218 2.29 55.39 40.27
CA GLN A 218 3.57 55.67 40.94
C GLN A 218 3.84 55.00 42.32
N PRO A 219 5.06 55.16 42.89
CA PRO A 219 5.57 54.47 44.09
C PRO A 219 5.58 55.32 45.38
N VAL A 220 5.34 54.72 46.57
CA VAL A 220 5.56 55.29 47.94
C VAL A 220 5.82 54.14 48.97
N PRO A 221 6.58 54.34 50.08
CA PRO A 221 7.47 53.33 50.69
C PRO A 221 7.12 52.77 52.12
N GLU A 222 7.83 51.67 52.45
CA GLU A 222 8.34 51.15 53.75
C GLU A 222 7.47 50.65 54.95
N MET A 223 7.77 49.38 55.32
CA MET A 223 7.89 48.73 56.67
C MET A 223 6.63 48.24 57.46
N PRO A 224 6.74 47.24 58.39
CA PRO A 224 7.55 46.00 58.45
C PRO A 224 6.76 44.67 58.78
N SER A 225 7.39 43.52 58.49
CA SER A 225 7.16 42.07 58.80
C SER A 225 6.50 41.61 60.16
N PRO A 226 6.25 40.29 60.46
CA PRO A 226 6.22 38.99 59.70
C PRO A 226 4.99 38.07 60.12
N PRO A 227 5.03 36.70 60.08
CA PRO A 227 5.44 35.72 59.05
C PRO A 227 4.29 34.74 58.69
N SER A 228 4.28 34.14 57.49
CA SER A 228 3.82 32.75 57.31
C SER A 228 4.13 32.18 55.92
N LYS A 229 5.01 31.18 55.93
CA LYS A 229 5.10 29.97 55.10
C LYS A 229 4.20 29.93 53.86
N LEU A 230 4.81 29.78 52.67
CA LEU A 230 4.68 28.59 51.81
C LEU A 230 5.65 28.71 50.62
N ALA A 231 6.17 27.56 50.21
CA ALA A 231 7.31 27.39 49.30
C ALA A 231 7.13 28.09 47.95
N ALA A 232 8.10 28.95 47.62
CA ALA A 232 8.21 29.63 46.34
C ALA A 232 8.49 28.63 45.22
N LYS A 233 7.58 28.57 44.24
CA LYS A 233 7.83 28.03 42.90
C LYS A 233 8.71 29.04 42.16
N THR A 234 9.97 28.70 42.00
CA THR A 234 10.92 29.42 41.15
C THR A 234 10.40 29.37 39.71
N HIS A 235 9.83 30.48 39.25
CA HIS A 235 9.39 30.66 37.87
C HIS A 235 10.62 30.79 36.96
N TRP A 236 10.60 30.12 35.81
CA TRP A 236 11.69 30.06 34.82
C TRP A 236 12.23 31.44 34.37
N SER A 237 11.51 32.54 34.60
CA SER A 237 12.00 33.90 34.29
C SER A 237 13.15 34.40 35.16
N HIS A 238 13.55 33.66 36.20
CA HIS A 238 14.71 34.00 37.03
C HIS A 238 15.97 33.21 36.66
N MET A 239 15.93 32.34 35.64
CA MET A 239 17.15 31.75 35.11
C MET A 239 17.85 32.79 34.25
N ALA A 240 19.07 33.16 34.66
CA ALA A 240 19.93 34.04 33.89
C ALA A 240 20.05 33.50 32.46
N PRO A 241 19.87 34.34 31.41
CA PRO A 241 20.05 33.91 30.05
C PRO A 241 21.47 33.38 29.92
N LEU A 242 21.58 32.10 29.55
CA LEU A 242 22.87 31.48 29.24
C LEU A 242 23.53 32.37 28.20
N SER A 243 24.62 33.01 28.61
CA SER A 243 25.49 33.77 27.73
C SER A 243 25.89 32.86 26.59
N GLU A 244 25.32 33.16 25.42
CA GLU A 244 25.92 33.05 24.10
C GLU A 244 27.21 32.25 24.11
N SER A 245 27.07 30.92 24.09
CA SER A 245 28.16 30.04 23.71
C SER A 245 28.46 30.36 22.26
N ALA A 246 29.46 31.22 22.08
CA ALA A 246 30.18 31.43 20.84
C ALA A 246 30.52 30.06 20.24
N VAL A 247 29.69 29.59 19.32
CA VAL A 247 30.06 28.50 18.42
C VAL A 247 31.01 29.11 17.42
N ALA A 248 32.27 29.20 17.84
CA ALA A 248 33.40 29.29 16.95
C ALA A 248 33.49 27.97 16.17
N SER A 249 32.80 27.89 15.05
CA SER A 249 32.99 26.96 13.92
C SER A 249 32.07 27.52 12.82
N GLY A 250 32.58 28.26 11.84
CA GLY A 250 33.57 27.75 10.90
C GLY A 250 32.91 27.14 9.66
N ASP A 251 31.86 27.78 9.12
CA ASP A 251 31.75 28.03 7.67
C ASP A 251 30.57 28.99 7.42
N GLY A 252 30.84 30.09 6.73
CA GLY A 252 29.98 31.28 6.67
C GLY A 252 28.74 31.13 5.79
N GLN A 253 27.78 30.29 6.18
CA GLN A 253 26.49 30.20 5.49
C GLN A 253 25.41 30.98 6.26
N VAL A 254 25.20 32.24 5.85
CA VAL A 254 24.19 33.15 6.37
C VAL A 254 22.78 32.60 6.05
N PRO A 255 21.83 32.61 7.01
CA PRO A 255 20.43 32.26 6.75
C PRO A 255 19.84 33.21 5.70
N VAL A 256 19.53 32.68 4.51
CA VAL A 256 19.02 33.46 3.39
C VAL A 256 17.59 33.91 3.68
N ASN A 257 17.40 35.22 3.92
CA ASN A 257 16.08 35.84 4.02
C ASN A 257 15.42 35.86 2.63
N LEU A 258 14.33 35.09 2.47
CA LEU A 258 13.55 34.94 1.23
C LEU A 258 12.78 36.20 0.78
N ALA A 259 12.96 37.35 1.46
CA ALA A 259 12.26 38.59 1.15
C ALA A 259 13.04 39.52 0.20
N ASP A 260 14.35 39.32 0.06
CA ASP A 260 15.16 40.08 -0.87
C ASP A 260 15.19 39.34 -2.22
N ASN A 261 14.62 39.97 -3.24
CA ASN A 261 14.31 39.45 -4.59
C ASN A 261 15.52 39.02 -5.45
N GLU A 262 16.67 38.70 -4.85
CA GLU A 262 17.89 38.28 -5.55
C GLU A 262 18.08 36.77 -5.46
N PHE A 263 17.02 36.02 -5.82
CA PHE A 263 17.11 34.58 -5.97
C PHE A 263 17.69 34.25 -7.34
N ASP A 264 18.98 33.91 -7.37
CA ASP A 264 19.63 33.41 -8.57
C ASP A 264 19.23 31.95 -8.82
N GLU A 265 18.23 31.75 -9.69
CA GLU A 265 17.73 30.45 -10.12
C GLU A 265 18.85 29.57 -10.71
N GLY A 266 19.88 30.17 -11.32
CA GLY A 266 21.02 29.45 -11.88
C GLY A 266 21.92 28.88 -10.79
N ALA A 267 22.26 29.69 -9.79
CA ALA A 267 23.10 29.28 -8.67
C ALA A 267 22.43 28.22 -7.80
N SER A 268 21.12 28.36 -7.54
CA SER A 268 20.35 27.39 -6.76
C SER A 268 20.19 26.06 -7.50
N HIS A 269 19.95 26.06 -8.82
CA HIS A 269 19.90 24.84 -9.61
C HIS A 269 21.27 24.14 -9.69
N ALA A 270 22.37 24.90 -9.80
CA ALA A 270 23.72 24.35 -9.77
C ALA A 270 24.06 23.73 -8.40
N SER A 271 23.68 24.39 -7.31
CA SER A 271 23.83 23.86 -5.94
C SER A 271 23.05 22.56 -5.75
N PHE A 272 21.82 22.49 -6.28
CA PHE A 272 21.01 21.27 -6.24
C PHE A 272 21.64 20.12 -7.04
N MET A 273 22.13 20.38 -8.25
CA MET A 273 22.79 19.36 -9.07
C MET A 273 24.10 18.88 -8.42
N LYS A 274 24.84 19.77 -7.77
CA LYS A 274 26.05 19.42 -7.02
C LYS A 274 25.73 18.53 -5.82
N ALA A 275 24.70 18.86 -5.04
CA ALA A 275 24.26 18.04 -3.91
C ALA A 275 23.78 16.64 -4.36
N LEU A 276 23.15 16.53 -5.53
CA LEU A 276 22.77 15.24 -6.12
C LEU A 276 23.98 14.38 -6.51
N LEU A 277 25.05 15.00 -7.04
CA LEU A 277 26.29 14.29 -7.35
C LEU A 277 27.03 13.88 -6.08
N GLU A 278 27.12 14.76 -5.09
CA GLU A 278 27.72 14.48 -3.79
C GLU A 278 27.00 13.35 -3.04
N TRP A 279 25.67 13.32 -3.10
CA TRP A 279 24.89 12.23 -2.49
C TRP A 279 25.22 10.88 -3.13
N ARG A 280 25.38 10.83 -4.46
CA ARG A 280 25.79 9.61 -5.17
C ARG A 280 27.22 9.19 -4.86
N GLU A 281 28.12 10.15 -4.66
CA GLU A 281 29.51 9.86 -4.26
C GLU A 281 29.60 9.37 -2.81
N ASN A 282 28.78 9.90 -1.90
CA ASN A 282 28.75 9.46 -0.51
C ASN A 282 28.24 8.02 -0.35
N ASP A 283 27.25 7.61 -1.14
CA ASP A 283 26.75 6.22 -1.15
C ASP A 283 27.87 5.24 -1.56
N SER A 284 28.76 5.67 -2.47
CA SER A 284 29.94 4.90 -2.88
C SER A 284 31.05 4.90 -1.82
N LYS A 285 31.22 6.00 -1.08
CA LYS A 285 32.22 6.13 0.00
C LYS A 285 31.84 5.40 1.27
N GLU A 286 30.56 5.37 1.66
CA GLU A 286 30.12 4.59 2.83
C GLU A 286 30.33 3.10 2.63
N LEU A 287 30.15 2.58 1.41
CA LEU A 287 30.45 1.19 1.07
C LEU A 287 31.95 0.88 1.11
N ALA A 288 32.81 1.84 0.76
CA ALA A 288 34.26 1.69 0.84
C ALA A 288 34.82 1.85 2.27
N ALA A 289 34.16 2.65 3.13
CA ALA A 289 34.57 2.84 4.52
C ALA A 289 34.17 1.67 5.43
N LYS A 290 33.05 0.99 5.14
CA LYS A 290 32.58 -0.18 5.91
C LYS A 290 33.32 -1.48 5.60
N SER A 291 34.11 -1.55 4.53
CA SER A 291 34.87 -2.78 4.20
C SER A 291 36.17 -2.96 4.98
N ASN A 292 36.57 -2.02 5.84
CA ASN A 292 37.86 -2.05 6.57
C ASN A 292 37.71 -2.11 8.09
N GLN A 293 36.50 -2.16 8.63
CA GLN A 293 36.25 -2.13 10.06
C GLN A 293 34.99 -2.94 10.35
N GLU A 294 35.14 -4.26 10.54
CA GLU A 294 34.23 -5.18 11.27
C GLU A 294 34.45 -6.63 10.78
N GLU A 295 35.63 -7.19 11.10
CA GLU A 295 35.78 -8.64 11.33
C GLU A 295 35.68 -8.84 12.85
N GLU A 296 34.46 -8.98 13.38
CA GLU A 296 34.09 -9.55 14.69
C GLU A 296 32.78 -8.89 15.15
N GLU A 297 31.67 -9.52 14.81
CA GLU A 297 30.47 -9.73 15.66
C GLU A 297 29.17 -9.72 14.83
N GLU A 298 28.51 -10.88 14.87
CA GLU A 298 27.08 -11.12 14.67
C GLU A 298 26.51 -11.06 13.24
N GLU A 299 26.66 -12.21 12.60
CA GLU A 299 25.75 -12.78 11.61
C GLU A 299 24.27 -12.67 12.02
N GLU A 300 23.45 -11.98 11.22
CA GLU A 300 22.13 -12.45 10.71
C GLU A 300 21.42 -11.33 9.93
N GLU A 301 22.08 -10.80 8.89
CA GLU A 301 21.42 -9.89 7.94
C GLU A 301 21.23 -10.56 6.58
N TRP A 302 19.97 -10.67 6.18
CA TRP A 302 19.49 -11.37 5.00
C TRP A 302 20.14 -10.85 3.70
N VAL A 303 20.97 -11.68 3.06
CA VAL A 303 21.56 -11.37 1.74
C VAL A 303 20.62 -11.85 0.63
N ASN A 304 20.25 -10.92 -0.27
CA ASN A 304 19.34 -11.14 -1.39
C ASN A 304 20.12 -11.66 -2.63
N PRO A 305 19.80 -12.83 -3.21
CA PRO A 305 20.71 -13.58 -4.09
C PRO A 305 20.76 -13.13 -5.56
N MET A 306 20.25 -11.94 -5.91
CA MET A 306 20.04 -11.54 -7.31
C MET A 306 20.97 -10.45 -7.85
N PHE A 307 21.82 -9.82 -7.03
CA PHE A 307 22.63 -8.69 -7.48
C PHE A 307 24.00 -8.64 -6.79
N SER A 308 24.86 -9.61 -7.07
CA SER A 308 26.31 -9.47 -6.85
C SER A 308 27.05 -9.96 -8.08
N GLY A 309 27.28 -9.05 -9.02
CA GLY A 309 28.03 -9.32 -10.24
C GLY A 309 28.52 -8.03 -10.88
N GLY A 310 29.72 -7.59 -10.50
CA GLY A 310 30.56 -6.79 -11.39
C GLY A 310 31.56 -5.83 -10.74
N SER A 311 32.83 -6.27 -10.74
CA SER A 311 34.09 -5.53 -10.93
C SER A 311 34.92 -5.25 -9.66
N ALA A 312 35.89 -6.12 -9.30
CA ALA A 312 37.30 -6.19 -9.75
C ALA A 312 38.10 -4.93 -9.34
N GLU A 313 39.11 -5.00 -8.45
CA GLU A 313 40.40 -5.68 -8.64
C GLU A 313 41.00 -6.36 -7.37
N ASP A 314 41.74 -7.45 -7.63
CA ASP A 314 42.86 -8.08 -6.89
C ASP A 314 42.76 -8.43 -5.39
N GLN A 315 42.45 -9.71 -5.09
CA GLN A 315 43.32 -10.55 -4.23
C GLN A 315 42.98 -12.03 -4.27
N GLU A 316 44.03 -12.86 -4.32
CA GLU A 316 44.04 -14.32 -4.32
C GLU A 316 43.43 -14.88 -3.02
N THR A 317 42.17 -15.33 -3.07
CA THR A 317 41.60 -16.24 -2.06
C THR A 317 40.89 -17.38 -2.76
N GLU A 318 41.03 -18.57 -2.17
CA GLU A 318 40.75 -19.86 -2.77
C GLU A 318 39.31 -19.99 -3.31
N LYS A 319 39.21 -20.37 -4.58
CA LYS A 319 37.97 -20.50 -5.34
C LYS A 319 37.15 -21.71 -4.86
N SER A 320 36.30 -21.48 -3.87
CA SER A 320 35.10 -22.27 -3.60
C SER A 320 33.93 -21.74 -4.43
N GLY A 321 34.09 -21.67 -5.76
CA GLY A 321 33.01 -21.33 -6.68
C GLY A 321 32.25 -22.59 -7.06
N GLY A 322 31.02 -22.74 -6.58
CA GLY A 322 30.20 -23.93 -6.84
C GLY A 322 30.08 -24.26 -8.34
N ALA A 323 29.79 -25.54 -8.64
CA ALA A 323 29.75 -26.18 -9.97
C ALA A 323 28.94 -25.46 -11.08
N LEU A 324 28.24 -24.36 -10.76
CA LEU A 324 27.61 -23.48 -11.72
C LEU A 324 28.62 -22.59 -12.49
N LEU A 325 29.76 -22.26 -11.88
CA LEU A 325 30.76 -21.35 -12.46
C LEU A 325 31.89 -22.07 -13.22
N GLU A 326 32.19 -23.32 -12.84
CA GLU A 326 33.18 -24.16 -13.54
C GLU A 326 32.55 -25.32 -14.32
N GLY A 327 31.23 -25.52 -14.20
CA GLY A 327 30.50 -26.55 -14.94
C GLY A 327 30.21 -26.11 -16.37
N THR A 328 30.46 -26.99 -17.33
CA THR A 328 30.01 -26.84 -18.71
C THR A 328 28.47 -26.92 -18.75
N TYR A 329 27.81 -25.78 -18.59
CA TYR A 329 26.36 -25.69 -18.71
C TYR A 329 25.92 -26.05 -20.13
N SER A 330 25.37 -27.25 -20.31
CA SER A 330 24.77 -27.70 -21.56
C SER A 330 23.31 -27.25 -21.61
N GLU A 331 23.05 -26.21 -22.39
CA GLU A 331 21.70 -25.67 -22.62
C GLU A 331 20.72 -26.75 -23.12
N GLU A 332 21.21 -27.69 -23.93
CA GLU A 332 20.41 -28.82 -24.42
C GLU A 332 19.94 -29.74 -23.29
N GLN A 333 20.80 -30.02 -22.30
CA GLN A 333 20.44 -30.87 -21.16
C GLN A 333 19.44 -30.18 -20.23
N ALA A 334 19.59 -28.88 -20.02
CA ALA A 334 18.64 -28.08 -19.25
C ALA A 334 17.27 -27.96 -19.94
N GLN A 335 17.27 -27.80 -21.26
CA GLN A 335 16.02 -27.75 -22.03
C GLN A 335 15.30 -29.11 -22.00
N LYS A 336 16.05 -30.21 -22.07
CA LYS A 336 15.49 -31.56 -22.01
C LYS A 336 14.91 -31.88 -20.63
N SER A 337 15.61 -31.53 -19.54
CA SER A 337 15.11 -31.74 -18.18
C SER A 337 13.84 -30.93 -17.91
N PHE A 338 13.76 -29.72 -18.46
CA PHE A 338 12.56 -28.89 -18.35
C PHE A 338 11.36 -29.48 -19.11
N GLN A 339 11.57 -30.00 -20.32
CA GLN A 339 10.50 -30.69 -21.07
C GLN A 339 10.02 -31.95 -20.35
N GLU A 340 10.93 -32.71 -19.75
CA GLU A 340 10.60 -33.91 -18.97
C GLU A 340 9.78 -33.56 -17.73
N ALA A 341 10.16 -32.50 -17.00
CA ALA A 341 9.38 -32.00 -15.86
C ALA A 341 7.96 -31.55 -16.26
N LEU A 342 7.82 -30.90 -17.43
CA LEU A 342 6.50 -30.51 -17.95
C LEU A 342 5.64 -31.71 -18.34
N LEU A 343 6.24 -32.77 -18.90
CA LEU A 343 5.53 -34.01 -19.21
C LEU A 343 5.12 -34.74 -17.92
N ALA A 344 5.99 -34.79 -16.91
CA ALA A 344 5.68 -35.36 -15.61
C ALA A 344 4.54 -34.61 -14.90
N TRP A 345 4.53 -33.28 -14.98
CA TRP A 345 3.45 -32.46 -14.44
C TRP A 345 2.13 -32.66 -15.17
N ARG A 346 2.17 -32.74 -16.51
CA ARG A 346 0.98 -33.04 -17.33
C ARG A 346 0.41 -34.42 -17.09
N ASN A 347 1.26 -35.39 -16.76
CA ASN A 347 0.86 -36.77 -16.50
C ASN A 347 0.47 -37.03 -15.04
N GLY A 348 0.29 -35.98 -14.23
CA GLY A 348 -0.34 -36.10 -12.91
C GLY A 348 0.59 -36.47 -11.75
N GLY A 349 1.90 -36.26 -11.88
CA GLY A 349 2.79 -36.18 -10.69
C GLY A 349 2.84 -37.42 -9.79
N ASP A 350 2.57 -38.63 -10.29
CA ASP A 350 2.81 -39.88 -9.56
C ASP A 350 4.30 -40.29 -9.64
N ALA A 351 5.21 -39.38 -9.31
CA ALA A 351 6.59 -39.74 -9.02
C ALA A 351 6.65 -40.33 -7.61
N LYS A 352 6.25 -41.60 -7.49
CA LYS A 352 6.64 -42.49 -6.39
C LYS A 352 8.17 -42.58 -6.41
N THR A 353 8.83 -41.68 -5.69
CA THR A 353 10.24 -41.84 -5.34
C THR A 353 10.35 -43.11 -4.51
N SER A 354 11.03 -44.08 -5.10
CA SER A 354 11.41 -45.35 -4.51
C SER A 354 12.25 -45.13 -3.25
N GLY A 355 11.60 -45.10 -2.10
CA GLY A 355 12.22 -45.15 -0.78
C GLY A 355 11.61 -46.28 0.01
N ALA A 356 12.31 -47.42 0.05
CA ALA A 356 11.97 -48.56 0.89
C ALA A 356 11.97 -48.14 2.37
N SER A 357 10.80 -48.14 3.00
CA SER A 357 10.63 -48.05 4.44
C SER A 357 9.42 -48.89 4.84
N THR A 358 9.72 -50.15 5.18
CA THR A 358 8.82 -51.06 5.89
C THR A 358 8.54 -50.50 7.28
N GLY A 359 7.35 -49.94 7.45
CA GLY A 359 6.87 -49.43 8.73
C GLY A 359 5.36 -49.43 8.79
N SER A 360 4.80 -50.59 9.12
CA SER A 360 3.38 -50.84 9.38
C SER A 360 2.77 -49.77 10.30
N ARG A 361 1.89 -48.92 9.76
CA ARG A 361 0.95 -48.15 10.56
C ARG A 361 -0.37 -48.07 9.81
N SER A 362 -1.35 -48.78 10.36
CA SER A 362 -2.74 -48.88 9.93
C SER A 362 -3.32 -47.50 9.58
N THR A 363 -3.34 -47.18 8.29
CA THR A 363 -4.08 -46.04 7.74
C THR A 363 -5.50 -46.47 7.42
N VAL A 364 -6.43 -45.74 8.00
CA VAL A 364 -7.88 -45.79 7.74
C VAL A 364 -8.11 -45.56 6.24
N PRO A 365 -9.07 -46.25 5.58
CA PRO A 365 -9.30 -46.10 4.15
C PRO A 365 -9.69 -44.65 3.85
N VAL A 366 -8.83 -43.94 3.11
CA VAL A 366 -9.20 -42.66 2.49
C VAL A 366 -10.08 -43.04 1.31
N GLU A 367 -11.38 -42.83 1.49
CA GLU A 367 -12.38 -43.04 0.45
C GLU A 367 -12.02 -42.26 -0.81
N GLN A 368 -12.09 -42.99 -1.91
CA GLN A 368 -12.08 -42.49 -3.27
C GLN A 368 -13.04 -41.32 -3.41
N ALA A 369 -12.52 -40.18 -3.88
CA ALA A 369 -13.32 -39.11 -4.42
C ALA A 369 -13.89 -39.55 -5.78
N ASP A 370 -14.89 -40.42 -5.73
CA ASP A 370 -15.72 -40.74 -6.88
C ASP A 370 -16.59 -39.51 -7.20
N SER A 371 -16.18 -38.84 -8.28
CA SER A 371 -17.05 -38.30 -9.32
C SER A 371 -18.56 -38.42 -9.06
N GLY A 372 -19.20 -37.33 -8.64
CA GLY A 372 -20.65 -37.22 -8.74
C GLY A 372 -21.37 -36.47 -7.61
N CYS A 373 -20.70 -36.12 -6.52
CA CYS A 373 -21.32 -35.22 -5.54
C CYS A 373 -21.40 -33.82 -6.13
N THR A 374 -22.63 -33.36 -6.43
CA THR A 374 -22.91 -31.93 -6.54
C THR A 374 -22.23 -31.25 -5.34
N PRO A 375 -21.51 -30.14 -5.52
CA PRO A 375 -20.90 -29.42 -4.41
C PRO A 375 -22.02 -28.88 -3.51
N GLY A 376 -22.53 -29.74 -2.63
CA GLY A 376 -23.39 -29.37 -1.54
C GLY A 376 -22.69 -28.28 -0.75
N GLU A 377 -23.47 -27.34 -0.26
CA GLU A 377 -22.95 -26.20 0.49
C GLU A 377 -22.17 -26.74 1.70
N ARG A 378 -20.85 -26.68 1.63
CA ARG A 378 -19.99 -27.07 2.75
C ARG A 378 -19.89 -25.89 3.70
N GLN A 379 -20.14 -26.12 4.97
CA GLN A 379 -20.08 -25.10 6.01
C GLN A 379 -19.15 -25.57 7.14
N SER A 380 -18.48 -24.62 7.79
CA SER A 380 -17.58 -24.91 8.90
C SER A 380 -18.32 -24.86 10.24
N CYS A 381 -17.99 -25.78 11.14
CA CYS A 381 -18.46 -25.76 12.52
C CYS A 381 -17.89 -24.54 13.27
N TRP A 382 -18.74 -23.76 13.94
CA TRP A 382 -18.31 -22.57 14.68
C TRP A 382 -17.39 -22.84 15.89
N GLN A 383 -17.42 -24.04 16.46
CA GLN A 383 -16.62 -24.38 17.64
C GLN A 383 -15.27 -25.03 17.29
N CYS A 384 -15.27 -25.98 16.35
CA CYS A 384 -14.08 -26.79 16.03
C CYS A 384 -13.53 -26.54 14.62
N TYR A 385 -14.15 -25.65 13.85
CA TYR A 385 -13.75 -25.25 12.48
C TYR A 385 -13.68 -26.39 11.45
N ARG A 386 -14.14 -27.61 11.80
CA ARG A 386 -14.24 -28.72 10.86
C ARG A 386 -15.29 -28.39 9.78
N VAL A 387 -14.92 -28.57 8.52
CA VAL A 387 -15.81 -28.43 7.38
C VAL A 387 -16.63 -29.70 7.23
N VAL A 388 -17.95 -29.58 7.24
CA VAL A 388 -18.91 -30.70 7.10
C VAL A 388 -19.95 -30.31 6.03
N GLN A 389 -20.71 -31.28 5.51
CA GLN A 389 -21.83 -30.97 4.63
C GLN A 389 -22.90 -30.19 5.42
N ALA A 390 -23.57 -29.20 4.79
CA ALA A 390 -24.59 -28.39 5.47
C ALA A 390 -25.72 -29.22 6.09
N GLU A 391 -26.00 -30.40 5.53
CA GLU A 391 -27.00 -31.36 5.98
C GLU A 391 -26.70 -31.94 7.37
N ASP A 392 -25.41 -32.07 7.68
CA ASP A 392 -24.91 -32.70 8.92
C ASP A 392 -24.71 -31.67 10.05
N LEU A 393 -24.98 -30.39 9.80
CA LEU A 393 -24.78 -29.33 10.78
C LEU A 393 -26.03 -29.14 11.64
N VAL A 394 -25.82 -29.17 12.95
CA VAL A 394 -26.82 -28.76 13.95
C VAL A 394 -26.83 -27.23 14.01
N ARG A 395 -27.95 -26.61 13.63
CA ARG A 395 -28.13 -25.15 13.69
C ARG A 395 -28.71 -24.76 15.05
N ASP A 396 -28.05 -23.83 15.71
CA ASP A 396 -28.50 -23.28 16.99
C ASP A 396 -29.51 -22.15 16.77
N GLU A 397 -30.74 -22.32 17.26
CA GLU A 397 -31.83 -21.36 17.05
C GLU A 397 -31.56 -20.00 17.71
N GLN A 398 -30.84 -19.97 18.83
CA GLN A 398 -30.54 -18.72 19.55
C GLN A 398 -29.49 -17.88 18.83
N THR A 399 -28.43 -18.51 18.31
CA THR A 399 -27.28 -17.79 17.74
C THR A 399 -27.25 -17.79 16.21
N ASN A 400 -28.13 -18.57 15.56
CA ASN A 400 -28.12 -18.84 14.12
C ASN A 400 -26.78 -19.42 13.61
N LYS A 401 -25.98 -20.05 14.48
CA LYS A 401 -24.68 -20.66 14.14
C LYS A 401 -24.82 -22.16 13.90
N SER A 402 -23.96 -22.68 13.04
CA SER A 402 -23.94 -24.09 12.63
C SER A 402 -22.82 -24.87 13.35
N PHE A 403 -23.12 -26.06 13.86
CA PHE A 403 -22.20 -26.91 14.64
C PHE A 403 -22.18 -28.34 14.10
N CYS A 404 -21.00 -28.99 14.05
CA CYS A 404 -20.88 -30.35 13.54
C CYS A 404 -21.47 -31.42 14.48
N ARG A 405 -21.65 -31.10 15.77
CA ARG A 405 -22.20 -32.00 16.80
C ARG A 405 -22.86 -31.19 17.92
N PRO A 406 -23.85 -31.75 18.65
CA PRO A 406 -24.42 -31.11 19.83
C PRO A 406 -23.37 -30.74 20.89
N SER A 407 -22.33 -31.55 21.07
CA SER A 407 -21.24 -31.24 22.01
C SER A 407 -20.45 -29.98 21.62
N CYS A 408 -20.35 -29.65 20.34
CA CYS A 408 -19.74 -28.40 19.87
C CYS A 408 -20.67 -27.19 20.14
N GLN A 409 -21.98 -27.39 20.02
CA GLN A 409 -22.97 -26.37 20.36
C GLN A 409 -22.99 -26.08 21.87
N GLU A 410 -22.95 -27.12 22.71
CA GLU A 410 -22.88 -26.98 24.18
C GLU A 410 -21.60 -26.28 24.61
N ALA A 411 -20.43 -26.72 24.10
CA ALA A 411 -19.15 -26.06 24.41
C ALA A 411 -19.15 -24.58 23.98
N TYR A 412 -19.75 -24.26 22.83
CA TYR A 412 -19.92 -22.87 22.40
C TYR A 412 -20.84 -22.10 23.34
N ARG A 413 -21.97 -22.69 23.75
CA ARG A 413 -22.88 -22.07 24.71
C ARG A 413 -22.20 -21.84 26.06
N GLU A 414 -21.43 -22.79 26.60
CA GLU A 414 -20.72 -22.58 27.86
C GLU A 414 -19.68 -21.47 27.79
N GLN A 415 -18.90 -21.42 26.71
CA GLN A 415 -17.86 -20.40 26.52
C GLN A 415 -18.45 -19.00 26.30
N TYR A 416 -19.59 -18.91 25.61
CA TYR A 416 -20.19 -17.64 25.20
C TYR A 416 -21.51 -17.31 25.92
N ALA A 417 -21.94 -18.10 26.91
CA ALA A 417 -23.21 -17.92 27.64
C ALA A 417 -23.35 -16.50 28.21
N ARG A 418 -22.23 -15.95 28.70
CA ARG A 418 -22.16 -14.60 29.26
C ARG A 418 -22.62 -13.50 28.30
N PHE A 419 -22.51 -13.72 26.99
CA PHE A 419 -22.91 -12.74 25.99
C PHE A 419 -24.39 -12.83 25.62
N TYR A 420 -25.05 -13.97 25.88
CA TYR A 420 -26.43 -14.22 25.44
C TYR A 420 -27.47 -14.13 26.55
N GLU A 421 -27.08 -14.20 27.83
CA GLU A 421 -28.01 -14.02 28.97
C GLU A 421 -28.68 -12.62 28.98
N HIS A 422 -28.06 -11.61 28.39
CA HIS A 422 -28.62 -10.25 28.34
C HIS A 422 -29.77 -10.05 27.34
N GLN A 423 -30.01 -10.98 26.40
CA GLN A 423 -31.08 -10.82 25.40
C GLN A 423 -32.42 -11.44 25.79
N ALA A 424 -32.46 -12.31 26.82
CA ALA A 424 -33.70 -12.99 27.23
C ALA A 424 -34.55 -12.21 28.24
N SER A 425 -34.06 -11.06 28.74
CA SER A 425 -34.73 -10.24 29.77
C SER A 425 -35.30 -8.91 29.25
N SER A 426 -35.30 -8.69 27.93
CA SER A 426 -36.04 -7.61 27.25
C SER A 426 -37.17 -8.21 26.43
#